data_AF-A0AA97CYW4-F1
#
_entry.id   AF-A0AA97CYW4-F1
#
_cell.length_a   1.000
_cell.length_b   1.000
_cell.length_c   1.000
_cell.angle_alpha   90.00
_cell.angle_beta   90.00
_cell.angle_gamma   90.00
#
_symmetry.space_group_name_H-M   'P 1'
#
loop_
_entity.id
_entity.type
_entity.pdbx_description
1 polymer ?
#
loop_
_entity_poly.entity_id
_entity_poly.type
_entity_poly.pdbx_seq_one_letter_code
_entity_poly.pdbx_strand_id
1 'polypeptide(L)'
;MTKLDKHQLVPLTSAELESLREAAHIHDATNGIFSRALLQHAMAHLDDPEVQESIAEEKRAAAQRLSDGAKRAVAHRWGARP
;
A
#
# COMPACT_ATOMS: atom_id res chain seq x y z
N MET A 1 -12.04 23.22 -12.38
CA MET A 1 -11.12 22.13 -11.98
C MET A 1 -11.14 22.05 -10.47
N THR A 2 -11.55 20.93 -9.89
CA THR A 2 -11.66 20.79 -8.42
C THR A 2 -10.26 20.72 -7.81
N LYS A 3 -9.98 21.58 -6.83
CA LYS A 3 -8.69 21.61 -6.12
C LYS A 3 -8.53 20.35 -5.26
N LEU A 4 -7.33 19.76 -5.24
CA LEU A 4 -6.99 18.66 -4.33
C LEU A 4 -6.54 19.25 -2.99
N ASP A 5 -7.34 19.07 -1.94
CA ASP A 5 -7.14 19.71 -0.62
C ASP A 5 -7.05 18.72 0.55
N LYS A 6 -7.46 17.46 0.35
CA LYS A 6 -7.36 16.38 1.34
C LYS A 6 -6.26 15.39 0.96
N HIS A 7 -5.48 14.99 1.96
CA HIS A 7 -4.38 14.05 1.80
C HIS A 7 -4.68 12.74 2.53
N GLN A 8 -4.46 11.63 1.84
CA GLN A 8 -4.39 10.29 2.42
C GLN A 8 -2.98 9.75 2.16
N LEU A 9 -2.32 9.25 3.21
CA LEU A 9 -1.02 8.61 3.10
C LEU A 9 -1.22 7.09 3.02
N VAL A 10 -0.47 6.44 2.12
CA VAL A 10 -0.43 4.98 1.97
C VAL A 10 1.00 4.54 2.22
N PRO A 11 1.31 3.90 3.37
CA PRO A 11 2.65 3.45 3.65
C PRO A 11 3.01 2.28 2.74
N LEU A 12 4.19 2.36 2.12
CA LEU A 12 4.76 1.32 1.26
C LEU A 12 6.10 0.86 1.85
N THR A 13 6.43 -0.40 1.61
CA THR A 13 7.79 -0.91 1.74
C THR A 13 8.68 -0.29 0.65
N SER A 14 10.00 -0.38 0.83
CA SER A 14 10.95 0.12 -0.19
C SER A 14 10.75 -0.57 -1.54
N ALA A 15 10.49 -1.88 -1.55
CA ALA A 15 10.27 -2.62 -2.79
C ALA A 15 9.01 -2.16 -3.51
N GLU A 16 7.89 -2.00 -2.79
CA GLU A 16 6.64 -1.49 -3.36
C GLU A 16 6.79 -0.06 -3.92
N LEU A 17 7.56 0.80 -3.25
CA LEU A 17 7.82 2.15 -3.73
C LEU A 17 8.65 2.15 -5.02
N GLU A 18 9.66 1.29 -5.13
CA GLU A 18 10.44 1.14 -6.37
C GLU A 18 9.57 0.60 -7.51
N SER A 19 8.76 -0.43 -7.26
CA SER A 19 7.81 -0.94 -8.26
C SER A 19 6.82 0.13 -8.72
N LEU A 20 6.32 0.97 -7.81
CA LEU A 20 5.44 2.09 -8.17
C LEU A 20 6.17 3.12 -9.05
N ARG A 21 7.43 3.45 -8.73
CA ARG A 21 8.25 4.40 -9.52
C ARG A 21 8.49 3.87 -10.93
N GLU A 22 8.85 2.61 -11.04
CA GLU A 22 9.11 1.97 -12.32
C GLU A 22 7.85 1.91 -13.18
N ALA A 23 6.73 1.46 -12.61
CA ALA A 23 5.45 1.42 -13.32
C ALA A 23 5.02 2.82 -13.77
N ALA A 24 5.10 3.83 -12.90
CA ALA A 24 4.76 5.20 -13.28
C ALA A 24 5.66 5.72 -14.40
N HIS A 25 6.96 5.42 -14.36
CA HIS A 25 7.91 5.79 -15.41
C HIS A 25 7.60 5.13 -16.76
N ILE A 26 7.30 3.82 -16.78
CA ILE A 26 6.90 3.08 -17.99
C ILE A 26 5.69 3.73 -18.67
N HIS A 27 4.79 4.30 -17.88
CA HIS A 27 3.57 4.95 -18.36
C HIS A 27 3.69 6.47 -18.52
N ASP A 28 4.92 7.03 -18.53
CA ASP A 28 5.21 8.46 -18.67
C ASP A 28 4.42 9.34 -17.68
N ALA A 29 4.31 8.87 -16.44
CA ALA A 29 3.54 9.53 -15.39
C ALA A 29 4.39 9.76 -14.13
N THR A 30 4.03 10.78 -13.36
CA THR A 30 4.54 10.91 -11.98
C THR A 30 3.79 9.95 -11.07
N ASN A 31 4.44 9.47 -10.00
CA ASN A 31 3.83 8.55 -9.03
C ASN A 31 2.46 9.04 -8.53
N GLY A 32 2.32 10.34 -8.25
CA GLY A 32 1.07 10.91 -7.76
C GLY A 32 -0.06 10.85 -8.80
N ILE A 33 0.23 11.14 -10.07
CA ILE A 33 -0.75 11.07 -11.16
C ILE A 33 -1.13 9.62 -11.42
N PHE A 34 -0.13 8.74 -11.49
CA PHE A 34 -0.30 7.32 -11.75
C PHE A 34 -1.15 6.65 -10.66
N SER A 35 -0.78 6.80 -9.38
CA SER A 35 -1.55 6.25 -8.26
C SER A 35 -2.97 6.81 -8.19
N ARG A 36 -3.16 8.10 -8.50
CA ARG A 36 -4.49 8.71 -8.51
C ARG A 36 -5.38 8.13 -9.62
N ALA A 37 -4.83 7.92 -10.81
CA ALA A 37 -5.57 7.32 -11.93
C ALA A 37 -5.98 5.88 -11.61
N LEU A 38 -5.06 5.07 -11.06
CA LEU A 38 -5.37 3.71 -10.63
C LEU A 38 -6.43 3.68 -9.52
N LEU A 39 -6.32 4.56 -8.52
CA LEU A 39 -7.31 4.66 -7.45
C LEU A 39 -8.69 5.02 -8.02
N GLN A 40 -8.77 6.01 -8.91
CA GLN A 40 -10.05 6.39 -9.52
C GLN A 40 -10.66 5.27 -10.35
N HIS A 41 -9.83 4.55 -11.10
CA HIS A 41 -10.26 3.39 -11.86
C HIS A 41 -10.81 2.29 -10.95
N ALA A 42 -10.06 1.89 -9.92
CA ALA A 42 -10.50 0.86 -8.96
C ALA A 42 -11.78 1.28 -8.21
N MET A 43 -11.91 2.54 -7.82
CA MET A 43 -13.11 3.07 -7.17
C MET A 43 -14.35 3.02 -8.07
N ALA A 44 -14.18 3.09 -9.39
CA ALA A 44 -15.28 2.94 -10.35
C ALA A 44 -15.66 1.48 -10.62
N HIS A 45 -14.80 0.52 -10.23
CA HIS A 45 -14.96 -0.92 -10.47
C HIS A 45 -14.94 -1.69 -9.14
N LEU A 46 -15.51 -1.12 -8.08
CA LEU A 46 -15.49 -1.77 -6.76
C LEU A 46 -16.21 -3.13 -6.74
N ASP A 47 -17.20 -3.34 -7.59
CA ASP A 47 -17.91 -4.62 -7.67
C ASP A 47 -17.14 -5.68 -8.50
N ASP A 48 -16.00 -5.32 -9.09
CA ASP A 48 -15.13 -6.25 -9.80
C ASP A 48 -14.53 -7.28 -8.81
N PRO A 49 -14.73 -8.59 -9.04
CA PRO A 49 -14.16 -9.64 -8.19
C PRO A 49 -12.64 -9.52 -7.99
N GLU A 50 -11.88 -9.09 -9.00
CA GLU A 50 -10.43 -8.94 -8.89
C GLU A 50 -10.05 -7.80 -7.94
N VAL A 51 -10.81 -6.71 -7.95
CA VAL A 51 -10.62 -5.60 -7.00
C VAL A 51 -10.98 -6.04 -5.58
N GLN A 52 -12.07 -6.79 -5.42
CA GLN A 52 -12.47 -7.33 -4.10
C GLN A 52 -11.44 -8.33 -3.55
N GLU A 53 -10.90 -9.19 -4.40
CA GLU A 53 -9.84 -10.13 -4.02
C GLU A 53 -8.57 -9.39 -3.59
N SER A 54 -8.15 -8.38 -4.37
CA SER A 54 -7.00 -7.52 -4.03
C SER A 54 -7.16 -6.86 -2.65
N ILE A 55 -8.36 -6.37 -2.33
CA ILE A 55 -8.67 -5.80 -1.01
C ILE A 55 -8.58 -6.87 0.09
N ALA A 56 -9.09 -8.08 -0.17
CA ALA A 56 -9.04 -9.19 0.79
C ALA A 56 -7.60 -9.68 1.04
N GLU A 57 -6.75 -9.67 0.02
CA GLU A 57 -5.32 -9.96 0.15
C GLU A 57 -4.61 -8.90 1.00
N GLU A 58 -4.83 -7.62 0.72
CA GLU A 58 -4.19 -6.55 1.49
C GLU A 58 -4.64 -6.56 2.96
N LYS A 59 -5.91 -6.88 3.25
CA LYS A 59 -6.39 -7.10 4.63
C LYS A 59 -5.61 -8.21 5.35
N ARG A 60 -5.33 -9.32 4.67
CA ARG A 60 -4.54 -10.43 5.21
C ARG A 60 -3.08 -10.02 5.41
N ALA A 61 -2.48 -9.35 4.43
CA ALA A 61 -1.12 -8.86 4.50
C ALA A 61 -0.93 -7.84 5.64
N ALA A 62 -1.86 -6.91 5.82
CA ALA A 62 -1.85 -5.93 6.91
C ALA A 62 -1.93 -6.61 8.29
N ALA A 63 -2.81 -7.60 8.46
CA ALA A 63 -2.89 -8.39 9.69
C ALA A 63 -1.58 -9.14 9.97
N GLN A 64 -0.95 -9.69 8.94
CA GLN A 64 0.33 -10.37 9.06
C GLN A 64 1.45 -9.40 9.48
N ARG A 65 1.53 -8.21 8.85
CA ARG A 65 2.50 -7.16 9.20
C ARG A 65 2.38 -6.72 10.66
N LEU A 66 1.15 -6.58 11.17
CA LEU A 66 0.88 -6.27 12.58
C LEU A 66 1.37 -7.39 13.51
N SER A 67 1.05 -8.65 13.19
CA SER A 67 1.53 -9.82 13.95
C SER A 67 3.06 -9.89 13.99
N ASP A 68 3.73 -9.68 12.85
CA ASP A 68 5.19 -9.75 12.78
C ASP A 68 5.86 -8.59 13.51
N GLY A 69 5.27 -7.40 13.47
CA GLY A 69 5.66 -6.28 14.32
C GLY A 69 5.59 -6.63 15.81
N ALA A 70 4.48 -7.23 16.25
CA ALA A 70 4.30 -7.67 17.64
C ALA A 70 5.32 -8.74 18.05
N LYS A 71 5.56 -9.75 17.20
CA LYS A 71 6.58 -10.80 17.45
C LYS A 71 7.98 -10.22 17.58
N ARG A 72 8.36 -9.29 16.69
CA ARG A 72 9.67 -8.60 16.76
C ARG A 72 9.81 -7.77 18.04
N ALA A 73 8.77 -7.04 18.43
CA ALA A 73 8.78 -6.26 19.67
C ALA A 73 8.91 -7.16 20.92
N VAL A 74 8.23 -8.32 20.94
CA VAL A 74 8.36 -9.32 22.01
C VAL A 74 9.77 -9.92 22.01
N ALA A 75 10.30 -10.36 20.87
CA ALA A 75 11.65 -10.90 20.77
C ALA A 75 12.71 -9.91 21.26
N HIS A 76 12.57 -8.62 20.93
CA HIS A 76 13.46 -7.57 21.43
C HIS A 76 13.32 -7.34 22.95
N ARG A 77 12.13 -7.53 23.51
CA ARG A 77 11.88 -7.42 24.96
C ARG A 77 12.51 -8.55 25.78
N TRP A 78 12.64 -9.75 25.20
CA TRP A 78 13.16 -10.94 25.89
C TRP A 78 14.59 -11.33 25.48
N GLY A 79 15.09 -10.84 24.34
CA GLY A 79 16.46 -11.05 23.84
C GLY A 79 17.49 -10.06 24.40
N ALA A 80 17.06 -8.98 25.05
CA ALA A 80 17.92 -8.13 25.87
C ALA A 80 18.08 -8.73 27.28
N ARG A 81 18.86 -9.80 27.39
CA ARG A 81 19.54 -10.17 28.65
C ARG A 81 21.04 -9.91 28.47
N PRO A 82 21.72 -9.35 29.48
CA PRO A 82 23.15 -9.00 29.40
C PRO A 82 24.03 -10.22 29.17
#